data_AF-B9Y4Y0-F1
#
_entry.id   AF-B9Y4Y0-F1
#
_cell.length_a   1.000
_cell.length_b   1.000
_cell.length_c   1.000
_cell.angle_alpha   90.00
_cell.angle_beta   90.00
_cell.angle_gamma   90.00
#
_symmetry.space_group_name_H-M   'P 1'
#
loop_
_entity.id
_entity.type
_entity.pdbx_description
1 polymer ?
#
loop_
_entity_poly.entity_id
_entity_poly.type
_entity_poly.pdbx_seq_one_letter_code
_entity_poly.pdbx_strand_id
1 'polypeptide(L)'
;MKKAVLFGILVCLGLGMTALIMIPEEVKTPLILQTFSYSRAASEEPLPYRTAQETITTFLEAQDTVFVHPEEISENGVSWMISKTDNGSPKVQNDTYEMTYDQEGNLLSRVLVPYSTEVIEAQPIVMSYGSEVKEEAYFYSSRVTSYGADCVGCGGGTPAGIAISTTGVRQSDGTWKDGITYDGYYLIAASSTLPLCTLVEISDHKFNGQGLTPGEPFLAVVADRGGAVQGSTIDLFTGSEYYPSVRNGKRSNVKVSIVDFGRKRANGCRFN
;
A
#
# COMPACT_ATOMS: atom_id res chain seq x y z
N MET A 1 -72.28 2.85 20.67
CA MET A 1 -72.42 1.66 21.53
C MET A 1 -71.11 1.42 22.27
N LYS A 2 -71.13 1.45 23.62
CA LYS A 2 -70.28 0.71 24.61
C LYS A 2 -68.75 0.66 24.35
N LYS A 3 -67.82 1.05 25.25
CA LYS A 3 -67.81 1.15 26.71
C LYS A 3 -66.58 1.97 27.15
N ALA A 4 -66.74 2.78 28.19
CA ALA A 4 -65.66 3.30 29.03
C ALA A 4 -65.20 2.22 30.04
N VAL A 5 -63.93 2.29 30.46
CA VAL A 5 -63.48 1.70 31.73
C VAL A 5 -62.73 2.78 32.50
N LEU A 6 -63.33 3.14 33.64
CA LEU A 6 -62.85 4.01 34.70
C LEU A 6 -62.38 3.07 35.82
N PHE A 7 -61.22 3.32 36.42
CA PHE A 7 -60.89 2.79 37.75
C PHE A 7 -60.26 3.92 38.56
N GLY A 8 -60.97 4.36 39.60
CA GLY A 8 -60.45 5.19 40.68
C GLY A 8 -60.30 4.36 41.96
N ILE A 9 -59.55 4.90 42.91
CA ILE A 9 -59.52 4.69 44.38
C ILE A 9 -58.63 5.86 44.87
N LEU A 10 -59.09 6.93 45.52
CA LEU A 10 -59.71 7.15 46.84
C LEU A 10 -58.75 7.01 48.06
N VAL A 11 -58.26 8.17 48.50
CA VAL A 11 -58.11 8.74 49.88
C VAL A 11 -57.29 7.98 50.94
N CYS A 12 -56.35 8.71 51.57
CA CYS A 12 -56.26 8.83 53.04
C CYS A 12 -55.42 10.05 53.47
N LEU A 13 -56.03 10.92 54.28
CA LEU A 13 -55.39 11.94 55.11
C LEU A 13 -54.79 11.27 56.37
N GLY A 14 -53.60 11.70 56.81
CA GLY A 14 -53.06 11.31 58.11
C GLY A 14 -51.68 11.88 58.41
N LEU A 15 -51.64 12.79 59.39
CA LEU A 15 -50.51 13.46 60.04
C LEU A 15 -49.21 12.64 60.21
N GLY A 16 -48.06 13.29 60.02
CA GLY A 16 -46.75 12.76 60.41
C GLY A 16 -45.68 13.85 60.46
N MET A 17 -44.91 13.86 61.55
CA MET A 17 -43.97 14.89 61.99
C MET A 17 -42.84 15.29 61.03
N THR A 18 -42.39 16.53 61.23
CA THR A 18 -41.08 17.11 60.90
C THR A 18 -39.89 16.16 60.94
N ALA A 19 -39.12 16.16 59.85
CA ALA A 19 -37.65 16.19 59.89
C ALA A 19 -37.16 16.81 58.56
N LEU A 20 -36.84 18.11 58.58
CA LEU A 20 -35.98 18.70 57.55
C LEU A 20 -34.58 18.10 57.76
N ILE A 21 -34.22 17.10 56.96
CA ILE A 21 -32.82 16.73 56.81
C ILE A 21 -32.23 17.78 55.88
N MET A 22 -31.59 18.80 56.47
CA MET A 22 -30.69 19.69 55.74
C MET A 22 -29.52 18.84 55.25
N ILE A 23 -29.49 18.57 53.96
CA ILE A 23 -28.28 18.11 53.28
C ILE A 23 -27.30 19.29 53.38
N PRO A 24 -26.10 19.13 53.97
CA PRO A 24 -25.13 20.21 53.99
C PRO A 24 -24.77 20.55 52.54
N GLU A 25 -24.98 21.81 52.21
CA GLU A 25 -24.62 22.39 50.92
C GLU A 25 -23.12 22.18 50.73
N GLU A 26 -22.78 21.41 49.70
CA GLU A 26 -21.41 21.13 49.30
C GLU A 26 -20.69 22.47 49.12
N VAL A 27 -19.72 22.76 49.99
CA VAL A 27 -18.90 23.96 49.91
C VAL A 27 -18.06 23.83 48.63
N LYS A 28 -18.61 24.32 47.52
CA LYS A 28 -17.88 24.56 46.29
C LYS A 28 -16.93 25.71 46.56
N THR A 29 -15.74 25.40 47.06
CA THR A 29 -14.63 26.36 47.02
C THR A 29 -14.40 26.72 45.56
N PRO A 30 -14.53 28.00 45.15
CA PRO A 30 -14.20 28.38 43.79
C PRO A 30 -12.71 28.13 43.56
N LEU A 31 -12.40 27.40 42.50
CA LEU A 31 -11.05 27.21 42.01
C LEU A 31 -10.58 28.57 41.45
N ILE A 32 -9.85 29.34 42.27
CA ILE A 32 -9.26 30.61 41.85
C ILE A 32 -8.10 30.27 40.92
N LEU A 33 -8.35 30.24 39.60
CA LEU A 33 -7.26 30.37 38.63
C LEU A 33 -6.74 31.80 38.74
N GLN A 34 -5.55 31.97 39.32
CA GLN A 34 -4.80 33.22 39.15
C GLN A 34 -4.40 33.34 37.68
N THR A 35 -5.16 34.11 36.93
CA THR A 35 -4.71 34.63 35.64
C THR A 35 -3.69 35.73 35.94
N PHE A 36 -2.40 35.40 35.78
CA PHE A 36 -1.38 36.44 35.72
C PHE A 36 -1.59 37.22 34.41
N SER A 37 -2.31 38.34 34.48
CA SER A 37 -2.28 39.34 33.43
C SER A 37 -0.96 40.08 33.53
N TYR A 38 0.01 39.68 32.71
CA TYR A 38 1.23 40.45 32.53
C TYR A 38 0.86 41.74 31.78
N SER A 39 0.59 42.82 32.51
CA SER A 39 0.59 44.17 31.93
C SER A 39 2.03 44.52 31.61
N ARG A 40 2.42 44.30 30.35
CA ARG A 40 3.71 44.74 29.81
C ARG A 40 3.78 46.27 29.92
N ALA A 41 4.39 46.75 30.99
CA ALA A 41 4.93 48.10 31.02
C ALA A 41 5.92 48.21 29.87
N ALA A 42 5.67 49.13 28.96
CA ALA A 42 6.53 49.43 27.83
C ALA A 42 7.88 49.95 28.33
N SER A 43 8.85 49.04 28.47
CA SER A 43 10.27 49.35 28.34
C SER A 43 10.74 48.61 27.09
N GLU A 44 11.14 49.35 26.07
CA GLU A 44 11.68 48.84 24.81
C GLU A 44 13.17 48.50 24.97
N GLU A 45 13.56 47.81 26.04
CA GLU A 45 14.86 47.13 26.03
C GLU A 45 14.66 45.72 25.47
N PRO A 46 15.29 45.36 24.34
CA PRO A 46 15.23 43.99 23.85
C PRO A 46 15.78 43.08 24.96
N LEU A 47 14.99 42.09 25.35
CA LEU A 47 15.43 41.06 26.30
C LEU A 47 16.82 40.56 25.87
N PRO A 48 17.76 40.31 26.78
CA PRO A 48 19.14 39.91 26.42
C PRO A 48 19.23 38.51 25.77
N TYR A 49 18.08 37.88 25.51
CA TYR A 49 17.94 36.59 24.89
C TYR A 49 16.69 36.56 24.00
N ARG A 50 16.67 35.64 23.05
CA ARG A 50 15.51 35.29 22.23
C ARG A 50 15.09 33.85 22.51
N THR A 51 13.79 33.56 22.48
CA THR A 51 13.27 32.20 22.57
C THR A 51 12.69 31.73 21.23
N ALA A 52 12.77 30.42 20.98
CA ALA A 52 12.12 29.75 19.86
C ALA A 52 11.58 28.39 20.32
N GLN A 53 10.66 27.82 19.55
CA GLN A 53 10.20 26.45 19.76
C GLN A 53 10.63 25.57 18.60
N GLU A 54 11.02 24.34 18.93
CA GLU A 54 11.38 23.29 17.99
C GLU A 54 10.60 22.03 18.34
N THR A 55 9.86 21.46 17.39
CA THR A 55 9.23 20.15 17.55
C THR A 55 10.11 19.10 16.89
N ILE A 56 10.54 18.10 17.67
CA ILE A 56 11.21 16.91 17.14
C ILE A 56 10.20 15.77 17.02
N THR A 57 10.09 15.23 15.80
CA THR A 57 9.35 14.00 15.53
C THR A 57 10.28 12.80 15.61
N THR A 58 10.01 11.89 16.54
CA THR A 58 10.71 10.63 16.71
C THR A 58 9.86 9.50 16.14
N PHE A 59 10.44 8.72 15.22
CA PHE A 59 9.82 7.49 14.73
C PHE A 59 9.83 6.43 15.83
N LEU A 60 8.66 5.87 16.13
CA LEU A 60 8.52 4.79 17.12
C LEU A 60 8.33 3.43 16.46
N GLU A 61 7.42 3.35 15.48
CA GLU A 61 7.01 2.09 14.88
C GLU A 61 6.55 2.27 13.44
N ALA A 62 6.83 1.27 12.60
CA ALA A 62 6.35 1.24 11.22
C ALA A 62 4.85 0.90 11.20
N GLN A 63 4.15 1.38 10.18
CA GLN A 63 2.76 1.00 9.98
C GLN A 63 2.61 -0.42 9.42
N ASP A 64 1.54 -1.09 9.83
CA ASP A 64 1.14 -2.37 9.28
C ASP A 64 0.57 -2.23 7.85
N THR A 65 0.47 -3.35 7.14
CA THR A 65 -0.22 -3.42 5.84
C THR A 65 -1.50 -4.23 5.96
N VAL A 66 -2.61 -3.67 5.49
CA VAL A 66 -3.92 -4.33 5.47
C VAL A 66 -4.42 -4.50 4.03
N PHE A 67 -5.02 -5.65 3.76
CA PHE A 67 -5.60 -5.98 2.46
C PHE A 67 -7.12 -5.88 2.51
N VAL A 68 -7.70 -5.14 1.56
CA VAL A 68 -9.15 -4.92 1.47
C VAL A 68 -9.71 -5.44 0.16
N HIS A 69 -10.91 -6.00 0.21
CA HIS A 69 -11.69 -6.41 -0.96
C HIS A 69 -12.87 -5.47 -1.07
N PRO A 70 -12.89 -4.54 -2.04
CA PRO A 70 -13.99 -3.60 -2.19
C PRO A 70 -15.27 -4.35 -2.58
N GLU A 71 -16.42 -3.81 -2.18
CA GLU A 71 -17.74 -4.36 -2.52
C GLU A 71 -18.01 -4.26 -4.03
N GLU A 72 -17.55 -3.17 -4.65
CA GLU A 72 -17.62 -2.93 -6.09
C GLU A 72 -16.23 -2.74 -6.69
N ILE A 73 -15.98 -3.39 -7.82
CA ILE A 73 -14.75 -3.23 -8.61
C ILE A 73 -15.02 -2.16 -9.67
N SER A 74 -14.08 -1.25 -9.88
CA SER A 74 -14.21 -0.22 -10.91
C SER A 74 -14.36 -0.86 -12.30
N GLU A 75 -14.96 -0.13 -13.25
CA GLU A 75 -15.18 -0.63 -14.61
C GLU A 75 -13.88 -1.10 -15.30
N ASN A 76 -12.76 -0.43 -15.03
CA ASN A 76 -11.43 -0.79 -15.54
C ASN A 76 -10.62 -1.67 -14.56
N GLY A 77 -11.21 -2.04 -13.43
CA GLY A 77 -10.58 -2.79 -12.38
C GLY A 77 -10.46 -4.27 -12.71
N VAL A 78 -9.36 -4.88 -12.30
CA VAL A 78 -9.12 -6.31 -12.44
C VAL A 78 -9.19 -6.95 -11.06
N SER A 79 -10.11 -7.90 -10.88
CA SER A 79 -10.46 -8.46 -9.55
C SER A 79 -9.27 -8.99 -8.74
N TRP A 80 -8.28 -9.57 -9.41
CA TRP A 80 -7.08 -10.15 -8.80
C TRP A 80 -5.90 -9.18 -8.75
N MET A 81 -6.04 -7.96 -9.25
CA MET A 81 -5.01 -6.93 -9.21
C MET A 81 -5.06 -6.17 -7.88
N ILE A 82 -3.89 -5.99 -7.28
CA ILE A 82 -3.70 -5.35 -5.98
C ILE A 82 -2.92 -4.06 -6.21
N SER A 83 -3.43 -2.95 -5.70
CA SER A 83 -2.68 -1.68 -5.68
C SER A 83 -2.78 -0.99 -4.33
N LYS A 84 -1.80 -0.15 -4.04
CA LYS A 84 -1.81 0.68 -2.84
C LYS A 84 -2.82 1.80 -3.02
N THR A 85 -3.75 1.92 -2.08
CA THR A 85 -4.77 2.98 -2.05
C THR A 85 -4.54 3.98 -0.93
N ASP A 86 -3.81 3.58 0.11
CA ASP A 86 -3.39 4.46 1.20
C ASP A 86 -1.94 4.13 1.61
N ASN A 87 -1.13 5.16 1.85
CA ASN A 87 0.24 5.01 2.34
C ASN A 87 0.31 4.80 3.86
N GLY A 88 -0.79 5.05 4.57
CA GLY A 88 -0.81 5.06 6.03
C GLY A 88 0.15 6.10 6.61
N SER A 89 0.39 5.98 7.91
CA SER A 89 1.37 6.80 8.64
C SER A 89 2.01 5.96 9.75
N PRO A 90 3.33 6.09 9.97
CA PRO A 90 3.99 5.39 11.06
C PRO A 90 3.57 5.96 12.42
N LYS A 91 3.82 5.21 13.49
CA LYS A 91 3.66 5.71 14.85
C LYS A 91 4.81 6.66 15.15
N VAL A 92 4.49 7.88 15.57
CA VAL A 92 5.49 8.90 15.88
C VAL A 92 5.20 9.60 17.21
N GLN A 93 6.25 10.11 17.83
CA GLN A 93 6.16 10.98 19.00
C GLN A 93 6.70 12.36 18.63
N ASN A 94 5.91 13.39 18.87
CA ASN A 94 6.31 14.78 18.73
C ASN A 94 6.62 15.36 20.12
N ASP A 95 7.85 15.85 20.30
CA ASP A 95 8.29 16.53 21.51
C ASP A 95 8.66 17.97 21.19
N THR A 96 8.07 18.93 21.91
CA THR A 96 8.35 20.36 21.69
C THR A 96 9.35 20.87 22.71
N TYR A 97 10.42 21.48 22.23
CA TYR A 97 11.48 22.06 23.04
C TYR A 97 11.44 23.57 22.93
N GLU A 98 11.56 24.25 24.07
CA GLU A 98 11.84 25.68 24.12
C GLU A 98 13.36 25.88 24.10
N MET A 99 13.81 26.66 23.13
CA MET A 99 15.20 27.00 22.91
C MET A 99 15.43 28.45 23.28
N THR A 100 16.47 28.72 24.04
CA THR A 100 16.89 30.08 24.41
C THR A 100 18.23 30.38 23.78
N TYR A 101 18.37 31.53 23.12
CA TYR A 101 19.61 31.97 22.47
C TYR A 101 20.05 33.32 23.00
N ASP A 102 21.35 33.59 22.96
CA ASP A 102 21.90 34.95 23.16
C ASP A 102 21.65 35.85 21.93
N GLN A 103 22.12 37.10 22.01
CA GLN A 103 21.98 38.09 20.94
C GLN A 103 22.85 37.76 19.72
N GLU A 104 23.96 37.05 19.93
CA GLU A 104 24.88 36.57 18.91
C GLU A 104 24.35 35.32 18.17
N GLY A 105 23.28 34.70 18.70
CA GLY A 105 22.59 33.56 18.13
C GLY A 105 23.07 32.19 18.61
N ASN A 106 23.92 32.12 19.64
CA ASN A 106 24.36 30.87 20.25
C ASN A 106 23.26 30.28 21.12
N LEU A 107 23.12 28.95 21.09
CA LEU A 107 22.14 28.22 21.91
C LEU A 107 22.61 28.18 23.37
N LEU A 108 21.80 28.75 24.26
CA LEU A 108 22.06 28.75 25.71
C LEU A 108 21.34 27.61 26.43
N SER A 109 20.12 27.27 26.03
CA SER A 109 19.30 26.24 26.67
C SER A 109 18.34 25.60 25.69
N ARG A 110 18.04 24.32 25.93
CA ARG A 110 17.04 23.54 25.21
C ARG A 110 16.30 22.67 26.22
N VAL A 111 15.05 23.00 26.49
CA VAL A 111 14.24 22.35 27.53
C VAL A 111 12.96 21.81 26.92
N LEU A 112 12.62 20.56 27.22
CA LEU A 112 11.34 19.98 26.83
C LEU A 112 10.21 20.77 27.49
N VAL A 113 9.26 21.26 26.69
CA VAL A 113 8.07 21.94 27.21
C VAL A 113 7.22 20.90 27.94
N PRO A 114 6.89 21.11 29.23
CA PRO A 114 6.09 20.15 29.99
C PRO A 114 4.75 19.84 29.29
N TYR A 115 4.38 18.56 29.27
CA TYR A 115 3.15 18.06 28.63
C TYR A 115 3.04 18.31 27.12
N SER A 116 4.14 18.63 26.44
CA SER A 116 4.15 18.82 24.98
C SER A 116 4.35 17.54 24.17
N THR A 117 4.62 16.42 24.84
CA THR A 117 4.75 15.12 24.20
C THR A 117 3.41 14.67 23.65
N GLU A 118 3.33 14.56 22.34
CA GLU A 118 2.16 14.04 21.61
C GLU A 118 2.56 12.74 20.91
N VAL A 119 1.79 11.68 21.13
CA VAL A 119 1.95 10.40 20.43
C VAL A 119 0.88 10.28 19.37
N ILE A 120 1.30 10.20 18.10
CA ILE A 120 0.43 9.97 16.96
C ILE A 120 0.50 8.49 16.62
N GLU A 121 -0.64 7.80 16.75
CA GLU A 121 -0.77 6.38 16.44
C GLU A 121 -0.64 6.11 14.93
N ALA A 122 -0.17 4.91 14.60
CA ALA A 122 0.02 4.50 13.22
C ALA A 122 -1.33 4.32 12.49
N GLN A 123 -1.36 4.70 11.21
CA GLN A 123 -2.40 4.31 10.26
C GLN A 123 -1.82 3.28 9.28
N PRO A 124 -2.52 2.16 9.00
CA PRO A 124 -1.98 1.11 8.16
C PRO A 124 -1.89 1.55 6.69
N ILE A 125 -0.92 0.98 5.97
CA ILE A 125 -0.94 0.96 4.50
C ILE A 125 -2.14 0.12 4.06
N VAL A 126 -2.94 0.67 3.14
CA VAL A 126 -4.10 -0.05 2.58
C VAL A 126 -3.77 -0.52 1.17
N MET A 127 -3.85 -1.83 0.97
CA MET A 127 -3.73 -2.49 -0.33
C MET A 127 -5.11 -3.01 -0.75
N SER A 128 -5.63 -2.56 -1.89
CA SER A 128 -6.95 -2.98 -2.37
C SER A 128 -6.86 -3.93 -3.55
N TYR A 129 -7.65 -5.01 -3.49
CA TYR A 129 -8.00 -5.82 -4.66
C TYR A 129 -8.91 -5.06 -5.63
N GLY A 130 -9.09 -5.57 -6.84
CA GLY A 130 -9.96 -4.95 -7.85
C GLY A 130 -9.36 -3.71 -8.51
N SER A 131 -8.03 -3.55 -8.46
CA SER A 131 -7.38 -2.35 -8.97
C SER A 131 -7.23 -2.35 -10.50
N GLU A 132 -7.11 -1.17 -11.08
CA GLU A 132 -6.72 -1.02 -12.49
C GLU A 132 -5.28 -1.51 -12.71
N VAL A 133 -4.96 -1.87 -13.97
CA VAL A 133 -3.60 -2.25 -14.36
C VAL A 133 -2.75 -0.99 -14.52
N LYS A 134 -1.88 -0.71 -13.55
CA LYS A 134 -0.98 0.44 -13.50
C LYS A 134 0.38 0.05 -12.91
N GLU A 135 1.37 0.92 -13.02
CA GLU A 135 2.68 0.75 -12.37
C GLU A 135 2.52 0.57 -10.85
N GLU A 136 3.42 -0.18 -10.24
CA GLU A 136 3.42 -0.56 -8.82
C GLU A 136 2.26 -1.45 -8.37
N ALA A 137 1.23 -1.65 -9.19
CA ALA A 137 0.22 -2.67 -8.95
C ALA A 137 0.87 -4.06 -9.09
N TYR A 138 0.34 -5.05 -8.38
CA TYR A 138 0.84 -6.41 -8.47
C TYR A 138 -0.28 -7.42 -8.24
N PHE A 139 0.01 -8.68 -8.52
CA PHE A 139 -0.89 -9.78 -8.23
C PHE A 139 -0.13 -11.04 -7.86
N TYR A 140 -0.84 -11.98 -7.24
CA TYR A 140 -0.33 -13.33 -7.04
C TYR A 140 -0.93 -14.27 -8.09
N SER A 141 -0.05 -15.02 -8.74
CA SER A 141 -0.46 -15.93 -9.79
C SER A 141 -1.32 -17.07 -9.24
N SER A 142 -2.50 -17.33 -9.80
CA SER A 142 -3.28 -18.52 -9.44
C SER A 142 -2.63 -19.80 -9.97
N ARG A 143 -1.99 -19.70 -11.13
CA ARG A 143 -1.27 -20.80 -11.78
C ARG A 143 -0.03 -20.29 -12.52
N VAL A 144 1.02 -21.10 -12.49
CA VAL A 144 2.29 -20.86 -13.18
C VAL A 144 2.64 -22.06 -14.03
N THR A 145 2.71 -21.87 -15.34
CA THR A 145 3.09 -22.89 -16.32
C THR A 145 4.32 -22.47 -17.11
N SER A 146 4.70 -23.31 -18.06
CA SER A 146 5.74 -23.03 -19.05
C SER A 146 5.25 -23.47 -20.43
N TYR A 147 5.62 -22.73 -21.46
CA TYR A 147 5.37 -23.08 -22.86
C TYR A 147 6.67 -23.02 -23.68
N GLY A 148 6.63 -23.61 -24.87
CA GLY A 148 7.72 -23.57 -25.84
C GLY A 148 7.24 -23.17 -27.23
N ALA A 149 8.18 -22.86 -28.12
CA ALA A 149 7.89 -22.41 -29.48
C ALA A 149 7.32 -23.53 -30.38
N ASP A 150 7.58 -24.78 -30.00
CA ASP A 150 7.12 -26.02 -30.63
C ASP A 150 5.82 -26.54 -30.00
N CYS A 151 5.09 -25.71 -29.26
CA CYS A 151 3.81 -26.08 -28.70
C CYS A 151 2.75 -26.37 -29.76
N VAL A 152 1.75 -27.18 -29.42
CA VAL A 152 0.60 -27.43 -30.30
C VAL A 152 -0.17 -26.12 -30.54
N GLY A 153 -0.10 -25.61 -31.78
CA GLY A 153 -0.73 -24.35 -32.18
C GLY A 153 0.18 -23.13 -32.15
N CYS A 154 1.44 -23.28 -31.71
CA CYS A 154 2.44 -22.21 -31.77
C CYS A 154 3.00 -22.02 -33.20
N GLY A 155 3.13 -20.76 -33.64
CA GLY A 155 3.57 -20.39 -35.00
C GLY A 155 4.97 -19.79 -35.10
N GLY A 156 5.79 -19.88 -34.05
CA GLY A 156 7.14 -19.27 -34.03
C GLY A 156 7.15 -17.74 -33.85
N GLY A 157 6.03 -17.15 -33.43
CA GLY A 157 5.93 -15.73 -33.11
C GLY A 157 4.86 -15.45 -32.08
N THR A 158 5.10 -14.45 -31.24
CA THR A 158 4.17 -14.05 -30.19
C THR A 158 3.21 -12.96 -30.71
N PRO A 159 2.01 -12.82 -30.13
CA PRO A 159 1.10 -11.70 -30.33
C PRO A 159 1.74 -10.30 -30.16
N ALA A 160 2.82 -10.16 -29.39
CA ALA A 160 3.58 -8.91 -29.31
C ALA A 160 4.43 -8.61 -30.56
N GLY A 161 4.56 -9.55 -31.50
CA GLY A 161 5.38 -9.43 -32.70
C GLY A 161 6.83 -9.91 -32.51
N ILE A 162 7.13 -10.57 -31.38
CA ILE A 162 8.46 -11.12 -31.10
C ILE A 162 8.54 -12.51 -31.72
N ALA A 163 9.50 -12.75 -32.61
CA ALA A 163 9.72 -14.07 -33.17
C ALA A 163 10.49 -14.94 -32.17
N ILE A 164 10.06 -16.19 -32.01
CA ILE A 164 10.62 -17.16 -31.05
C ILE A 164 10.88 -18.50 -31.75
N SER A 165 11.88 -19.21 -31.26
CA SER A 165 12.25 -20.55 -31.71
C SER A 165 12.58 -21.42 -30.51
N THR A 166 12.81 -22.71 -30.71
CA THR A 166 13.12 -23.63 -29.59
C THR A 166 14.43 -23.29 -28.87
N THR A 167 15.35 -22.56 -29.52
CA THR A 167 16.68 -22.25 -28.98
C THR A 167 16.99 -20.77 -28.86
N GLY A 168 16.14 -19.88 -29.38
CA GLY A 168 16.45 -18.46 -29.45
C GLY A 168 15.25 -17.55 -29.64
N VAL A 169 15.48 -16.25 -29.46
CA VAL A 169 14.49 -15.18 -29.54
C VAL A 169 15.03 -14.06 -30.43
N ARG A 170 14.18 -13.50 -31.29
CA ARG A 170 14.52 -12.35 -32.12
C ARG A 170 14.38 -11.05 -31.33
N GLN A 171 15.46 -10.29 -31.24
CA GLN A 171 15.60 -9.06 -30.49
C GLN A 171 14.98 -7.86 -31.21
N SER A 172 14.88 -6.70 -30.55
CA SER A 172 14.25 -5.50 -31.16
C SER A 172 15.01 -4.96 -32.37
N ASP A 173 16.33 -5.15 -32.42
CA ASP A 173 17.20 -4.79 -33.55
C ASP A 173 17.08 -5.78 -34.74
N GLY A 174 16.29 -6.85 -34.56
CA GLY A 174 16.04 -7.87 -35.56
C GLY A 174 17.04 -9.03 -35.56
N THR A 175 18.06 -9.01 -34.72
CA THR A 175 19.03 -10.10 -34.55
C THR A 175 18.40 -11.28 -33.79
N TRP A 176 18.89 -12.49 -34.03
CA TRP A 176 18.54 -13.66 -33.23
C TRP A 176 19.59 -13.86 -32.14
N LYS A 177 19.15 -14.12 -30.91
CA LYS A 177 20.02 -14.53 -29.80
C LYS A 177 19.54 -15.85 -29.24
N ASP A 178 20.51 -16.70 -28.91
CA ASP A 178 20.25 -17.96 -28.21
C ASP A 178 19.74 -17.67 -26.79
N GLY A 179 18.88 -18.55 -26.30
CA GLY A 179 18.21 -18.42 -25.01
C GLY A 179 16.74 -18.01 -25.14
N ILE A 180 16.18 -17.52 -24.05
CA ILE A 180 14.74 -17.30 -23.89
C ILE A 180 14.38 -15.84 -23.57
N THR A 181 15.30 -14.92 -23.86
CA THR A 181 15.16 -13.49 -23.52
C THR A 181 15.10 -12.59 -24.75
N TYR A 182 14.33 -11.51 -24.62
CA TYR A 182 14.18 -10.42 -25.56
C TYR A 182 14.72 -9.14 -24.93
N ASP A 183 15.80 -8.59 -25.49
CA ASP A 183 16.48 -7.39 -24.99
C ASP A 183 16.81 -7.45 -23.49
N GLY A 184 17.11 -8.65 -22.99
CA GLY A 184 17.42 -8.89 -21.57
C GLY A 184 16.22 -9.27 -20.70
N TYR A 185 15.00 -9.22 -21.22
CA TYR A 185 13.78 -9.59 -20.50
C TYR A 185 13.27 -10.98 -20.87
N TYR A 186 12.79 -11.75 -19.91
CA TYR A 186 12.13 -13.03 -20.19
C TYR A 186 10.76 -12.80 -20.84
N LEU A 187 10.21 -13.82 -21.50
CA LEU A 187 8.90 -13.72 -22.16
C LEU A 187 7.84 -14.53 -21.40
N ILE A 188 6.70 -13.91 -21.15
CA ILE A 188 5.53 -14.61 -20.58
C ILE A 188 4.28 -14.45 -21.45
N ALA A 189 3.43 -15.47 -21.41
CA ALA A 189 2.02 -15.33 -21.73
C ALA A 189 1.23 -14.95 -20.48
N ALA A 190 0.23 -14.09 -20.65
CA ALA A 190 -0.67 -13.67 -19.59
C ALA A 190 -2.07 -13.40 -20.15
N SER A 191 -3.03 -13.16 -19.25
CA SER A 191 -4.39 -12.77 -19.63
C SER A 191 -4.42 -11.50 -20.48
N SER A 192 -5.44 -11.38 -21.34
CA SER A 192 -5.69 -10.19 -22.15
C SER A 192 -5.99 -8.93 -21.35
N THR A 193 -6.30 -9.05 -20.05
CA THR A 193 -6.46 -7.89 -19.16
C THR A 193 -5.15 -7.13 -18.96
N LEU A 194 -4.00 -7.81 -19.01
CA LEU A 194 -2.69 -7.15 -19.06
C LEU A 194 -2.40 -6.78 -20.51
N PRO A 195 -2.09 -5.51 -20.83
CA PRO A 195 -1.65 -5.13 -22.18
C PRO A 195 -0.46 -5.96 -22.66
N LEU A 196 -0.33 -6.12 -23.99
CA LEU A 196 0.92 -6.63 -24.55
C LEU A 196 2.03 -5.60 -24.31
N CYS A 197 3.25 -6.08 -24.14
CA CYS A 197 4.41 -5.28 -23.80
C CYS A 197 4.36 -4.65 -22.40
N THR A 198 3.54 -5.14 -21.47
CA THR A 198 3.71 -4.81 -20.05
C THR A 198 5.01 -5.42 -19.53
N LEU A 199 5.85 -4.62 -18.90
CA LEU A 199 7.04 -5.05 -18.17
C LEU A 199 6.63 -5.41 -16.74
N VAL A 200 7.00 -6.60 -16.31
CA VAL A 200 6.71 -7.10 -14.97
C VAL A 200 7.96 -7.61 -14.29
N GLU A 201 8.00 -7.48 -12.97
CA GLU A 201 8.95 -8.19 -12.11
C GLU A 201 8.26 -9.41 -11.50
N ILE A 202 8.89 -10.57 -11.61
CA ILE A 202 8.39 -11.83 -11.07
C ILE A 202 9.27 -12.21 -9.89
N SER A 203 8.70 -12.28 -8.69
CA SER A 203 9.40 -12.67 -7.45
C SER A 203 8.75 -13.90 -6.80
N ASP A 204 9.42 -14.49 -5.81
CA ASP A 204 8.95 -15.66 -5.06
C ASP A 204 8.65 -16.90 -5.92
N HIS A 205 9.37 -17.06 -7.04
CA HIS A 205 9.24 -18.22 -7.93
C HIS A 205 10.24 -19.33 -7.61
N LYS A 206 10.05 -20.49 -8.28
CA LYS A 206 11.01 -21.61 -8.29
C LYS A 206 11.44 -22.01 -9.70
N PHE A 207 11.39 -21.09 -10.66
CA PHE A 207 12.08 -21.25 -11.93
C PHE A 207 13.59 -21.40 -11.73
N ASN A 208 14.21 -22.31 -12.46
CA ASN A 208 15.65 -22.58 -12.42
C ASN A 208 16.17 -22.94 -13.82
N GLY A 209 17.20 -22.26 -14.29
CA GLY A 209 17.83 -22.46 -15.60
C GLY A 209 17.83 -21.19 -16.46
N GLN A 210 18.67 -21.16 -17.49
CA GLN A 210 18.80 -20.01 -18.42
C GLN A 210 19.09 -18.66 -17.75
N GLY A 211 19.74 -18.67 -16.58
CA GLY A 211 20.02 -17.45 -15.80
C GLY A 211 18.97 -17.13 -14.72
N LEU A 212 17.94 -17.97 -14.56
CA LEU A 212 16.98 -17.87 -13.45
C LEU A 212 17.44 -18.67 -12.24
N THR A 213 17.38 -18.04 -11.07
CA THR A 213 17.64 -18.66 -9.76
C THR A 213 16.36 -18.64 -8.92
N PRO A 214 15.95 -19.75 -8.28
CA PRO A 214 14.79 -19.75 -7.38
C PRO A 214 14.88 -18.68 -6.29
N GLY A 215 13.85 -17.85 -6.17
CA GLY A 215 13.76 -16.78 -5.18
C GLY A 215 14.40 -15.44 -5.59
N GLU A 216 15.24 -15.40 -6.62
CA GLU A 216 15.80 -14.15 -7.14
C GLU A 216 14.85 -13.53 -8.18
N PRO A 217 14.34 -12.30 -7.97
CA PRO A 217 13.42 -11.68 -8.93
C PRO A 217 14.02 -11.52 -10.33
N PHE A 218 13.18 -11.58 -11.35
CA PHE A 218 13.57 -11.29 -12.73
C PHE A 218 12.51 -10.47 -13.46
N LEU A 219 12.96 -9.77 -14.50
CA LEU A 219 12.09 -8.97 -15.35
C LEU A 219 11.60 -9.78 -16.55
N ALA A 220 10.31 -9.66 -16.84
CA ALA A 220 9.66 -10.32 -17.97
C ALA A 220 8.72 -9.37 -18.70
N VAL A 221 8.52 -9.65 -19.98
CA VAL A 221 7.59 -8.94 -20.85
C VAL A 221 6.39 -9.83 -21.12
N VAL A 222 5.21 -9.25 -20.95
CA VAL A 222 3.94 -9.82 -21.41
C VAL A 222 3.94 -9.81 -22.95
N ALA A 223 4.43 -10.88 -23.55
CA ALA A 223 4.64 -10.99 -24.99
C ALA A 223 3.56 -11.83 -25.67
N ASP A 224 2.93 -12.75 -24.93
CA ASP A 224 2.10 -13.79 -25.51
C ASP A 224 0.73 -13.96 -24.84
N ARG A 225 -0.12 -14.77 -25.46
CA ARG A 225 -1.48 -15.13 -25.03
C ARG A 225 -1.65 -16.63 -25.19
N GLY A 226 -2.33 -17.25 -24.23
CA GLY A 226 -2.75 -18.64 -24.34
C GLY A 226 -4.23 -18.77 -24.04
N GLY A 227 -4.94 -19.65 -24.75
CA GLY A 227 -6.37 -19.89 -24.50
C GLY A 227 -6.65 -20.34 -23.05
N ALA A 228 -5.70 -21.08 -22.46
CA ALA A 228 -5.73 -21.53 -21.06
C ALA A 228 -5.08 -20.54 -20.07
N VAL A 229 -4.47 -19.45 -20.55
CA VAL A 229 -3.79 -18.45 -19.73
C VAL A 229 -4.75 -17.31 -19.45
N GLN A 230 -5.58 -17.48 -18.42
CA GLN A 230 -6.64 -16.55 -18.04
C GLN A 230 -6.50 -16.11 -16.57
N GLY A 231 -7.16 -15.01 -16.23
CA GLY A 231 -7.07 -14.40 -14.90
C GLY A 231 -5.62 -14.10 -14.53
N SER A 232 -5.23 -14.42 -13.29
CA SER A 232 -3.86 -14.25 -12.80
C SER A 232 -2.89 -15.38 -13.21
N THR A 233 -3.23 -16.21 -14.21
CA THR A 233 -2.30 -17.25 -14.70
C THR A 233 -1.17 -16.61 -15.51
N ILE A 234 0.06 -17.08 -15.28
CA ILE A 234 1.23 -16.75 -16.11
C ILE A 234 1.84 -18.00 -16.71
N ASP A 235 2.41 -17.86 -17.90
CA ASP A 235 3.06 -18.94 -18.63
C ASP A 235 4.44 -18.49 -19.11
N LEU A 236 5.52 -19.12 -18.64
CA LEU A 236 6.88 -18.72 -18.98
C LEU A 236 7.34 -19.37 -20.29
N PHE A 237 7.91 -18.59 -21.20
CA PHE A 237 8.58 -19.14 -22.38
C PHE A 237 9.88 -19.83 -21.97
N THR A 238 10.05 -21.10 -22.38
CA THR A 238 11.20 -21.93 -21.97
C THR A 238 12.00 -22.50 -23.14
N GLY A 239 11.81 -21.95 -24.34
CA GLY A 239 12.43 -22.45 -25.57
C GLY A 239 11.58 -23.56 -26.18
N SER A 240 11.81 -24.81 -25.80
CA SER A 240 11.05 -25.98 -26.25
C SER A 240 10.08 -26.47 -25.17
N GLU A 241 8.88 -26.90 -25.57
CA GLU A 241 7.89 -27.56 -24.70
C GLU A 241 8.32 -29.00 -24.41
N TYR A 242 8.88 -29.70 -25.40
CA TYR A 242 9.36 -31.07 -25.24
C TYR A 242 10.66 -31.15 -24.42
N TYR A 243 11.52 -30.14 -24.56
CA TYR A 243 12.81 -30.06 -23.88
C TYR A 243 13.00 -28.69 -23.21
N PRO A 244 12.22 -28.39 -22.16
CA PRO A 244 12.24 -27.08 -21.52
C PRO A 244 13.60 -26.79 -20.90
N SER A 245 14.13 -25.62 -21.24
CA SER A 245 15.43 -25.15 -20.74
C SER A 245 15.39 -24.62 -19.31
N VAL A 246 14.18 -24.42 -18.76
CA VAL A 246 13.90 -23.94 -17.41
C VAL A 246 13.01 -24.94 -16.69
N ARG A 247 13.38 -25.29 -15.46
CA ARG A 247 12.55 -26.12 -14.57
C ARG A 247 11.63 -25.24 -13.76
N ASN A 248 10.34 -25.57 -13.73
CA ASN A 248 9.36 -24.88 -12.89
C ASN A 248 9.01 -25.68 -11.63
N GLY A 249 9.52 -25.26 -10.48
CA GLY A 249 9.27 -25.90 -9.18
C GLY A 249 8.08 -25.38 -8.37
N LYS A 250 7.38 -24.31 -8.81
CA LYS A 250 6.27 -23.69 -8.06
C LYS A 250 5.12 -23.37 -9.01
N ARG A 251 3.94 -23.90 -8.72
CA ARG A 251 2.80 -23.89 -9.65
C ARG A 251 1.77 -22.79 -9.40
N SER A 252 1.91 -21.99 -8.35
CA SER A 252 1.00 -20.90 -7.96
C SER A 252 1.65 -20.00 -6.92
N ASN A 253 0.98 -18.89 -6.58
CA ASN A 253 1.40 -17.91 -5.56
C ASN A 253 2.79 -17.30 -5.82
N VAL A 254 3.10 -17.02 -7.08
CA VAL A 254 4.25 -16.22 -7.51
C VAL A 254 3.78 -14.76 -7.60
N LYS A 255 4.56 -13.82 -7.07
CA LYS A 255 4.21 -12.41 -7.11
C LYS A 255 4.66 -11.82 -8.45
N VAL A 256 3.76 -11.08 -9.09
CA VAL A 256 4.01 -10.40 -10.36
C VAL A 256 3.68 -8.92 -10.18
N SER A 257 4.70 -8.08 -10.19
CA SER A 257 4.58 -6.63 -10.03
C SER A 257 4.68 -5.94 -11.38
N ILE A 258 3.78 -4.99 -11.65
CA ILE A 258 3.82 -4.18 -12.86
C ILE A 258 4.89 -3.11 -12.69
N VAL A 259 5.88 -3.11 -13.59
CA VAL A 259 7.02 -2.20 -13.54
C VAL A 259 6.82 -1.02 -14.50
N ASP A 260 6.42 -1.31 -15.74
CA ASP A 260 6.27 -0.30 -16.79
C ASP A 260 5.42 -0.86 -17.96
N PHE A 261 5.07 -0.01 -18.93
CA PHE A 261 4.35 -0.36 -20.15
C PHE A 261 5.15 0.03 -21.40
N GLY A 262 5.61 -0.99 -22.11
CA GLY A 262 6.26 -0.83 -23.41
C GLY A 262 5.27 -0.55 -24.53
N ARG A 263 5.77 0.08 -25.59
CA ARG A 263 5.02 0.29 -26.83
C ARG A 263 5.19 -0.90 -27.77
N LYS A 264 4.09 -1.56 -28.12
CA LYS A 264 4.07 -2.58 -29.17
C LYS A 264 4.44 -1.99 -30.54
N ARG A 265 5.34 -2.68 -31.25
CA ARG A 265 5.75 -2.43 -32.64
C ARG A 265 5.45 -3.68 -33.47
N ALA A 266 5.69 -3.59 -34.78
CA ALA A 266 5.50 -4.73 -35.68
C ALA A 266 6.40 -5.93 -35.30
N ASN A 267 7.61 -5.65 -34.82
CA ASN A 267 8.65 -6.66 -34.53
C ASN A 267 8.97 -6.78 -33.03
N GLY A 268 8.02 -6.49 -32.14
CA GLY A 268 8.20 -6.67 -30.71
C GLY A 268 7.84 -5.46 -29.86
N CYS A 269 8.46 -5.37 -28.68
CA CYS A 269 8.18 -4.35 -27.68
C CYS A 269 9.33 -3.36 -27.57
N ARG A 270 9.01 -2.08 -27.28
CA ARG A 270 10.02 -1.06 -26.96
C ARG A 270 9.70 -0.42 -25.62
N PHE A 271 10.69 -0.45 -24.74
CA PHE A 271 10.69 0.20 -23.42
C PHE A 271 11.56 1.46 -23.52
N ASN A 272 11.27 2.47 -22.69
CA ASN A 272 11.96 3.77 -22.71
C ASN A 272 13.20 3.78 -21.81
#